data_AF-A0A369LX94-F1
#
_entry.id   AF-A0A369LX94-F1
#
_cell.length_a   1.000
_cell.length_b   1.000
_cell.length_c   1.000
_cell.angle_alpha   90.00
_cell.angle_beta   90.00
_cell.angle_gamma   90.00
#
_symmetry.space_group_name_H-M   'P 1'
#
loop_
_entity.id
_entity.type
_entity.pdbx_description
1 polymer ?
#
loop_
_entity_poly.entity_id
_entity_poly.type
_entity_poly.pdbx_seq_one_letter_code
_entity_poly.pdbx_strand_id
1 'polypeptide(L)'
;MSDDITPDEIKRIRKKYGLTQQAFARLLGIGEASMVRYENGQPPSKANANLIRAAAHKEFMLECLERDGESIPPAQRESAEKVIYAMVAFDDKGEIMDINEMYMLTLEQEILNEKAAEILAEVSRLYLEAESKGDKEGMLVYDDVMSLIAERKRQIIYKENDSFTKLAEIRGSIEGLERLAKRVHRRAA
;
A
#
# COMPACT_ATOMS: atom_id res chain seq x y z
N MET A 1 16.08 14.52 24.58
CA MET A 1 15.55 15.46 23.59
C MET A 1 14.12 15.75 24.00
N SER A 2 13.70 17.02 24.07
CA SER A 2 12.34 17.35 24.51
C SER A 2 11.33 16.73 23.56
N ASP A 3 10.41 15.94 24.09
CA ASP A 3 9.33 15.26 23.36
C ASP A 3 8.24 16.26 22.91
N ASP A 4 8.57 17.55 22.81
CA ASP A 4 7.63 18.66 22.62
C ASP A 4 7.40 18.91 21.14
N ILE A 5 6.12 18.92 20.74
CA ILE A 5 5.74 19.19 19.36
C ILE A 5 6.07 20.65 18.99
N THR A 6 6.79 20.82 17.89
CA THR A 6 7.25 22.16 17.44
C THR A 6 6.19 22.89 16.62
N PRO A 7 6.18 24.23 16.59
CA PRO A 7 5.22 25.00 15.78
C PRO A 7 5.22 24.63 14.29
N ASP A 8 6.39 24.33 13.73
CA ASP A 8 6.52 23.92 12.34
C ASP A 8 5.98 22.52 12.09
N GLU A 9 6.11 21.63 13.08
CA GLU A 9 5.49 20.31 13.03
C GLU A 9 3.97 20.38 13.09
N ILE A 10 3.40 21.25 13.93
CA ILE A 10 1.95 21.51 13.96
C ILE A 10 1.47 22.00 12.58
N LYS A 11 2.17 22.99 11.99
CA LYS A 11 1.87 23.50 10.65
C LYS A 11 1.96 22.40 9.59
N ARG A 12 2.99 21.54 9.67
CA ARG A 12 3.20 20.43 8.74
C ARG A 12 2.04 19.44 8.79
N ILE A 13 1.67 18.99 9.99
CA ILE A 13 0.56 18.05 10.19
C ILE A 13 -0.75 18.64 9.68
N ARG A 14 -1.05 19.91 9.98
CA ARG A 14 -2.26 20.56 9.48
C ARG A 14 -2.28 20.69 7.95
N LYS A 15 -1.20 21.22 7.37
CA LYS A 15 -1.11 21.48 5.93
C LYS A 15 -1.14 20.21 5.10
N LYS A 16 -0.72 19.07 5.66
CA LYS A 16 -0.86 17.74 5.07
C LYS A 16 -2.27 17.52 4.52
N TYR A 17 -3.31 17.93 5.25
CA TYR A 17 -4.71 17.76 4.89
C TYR A 17 -5.34 18.98 4.20
N GLY A 18 -4.55 20.00 3.85
CA GLY A 18 -5.07 21.22 3.23
C GLY A 18 -5.93 22.11 4.17
N LEU A 19 -5.85 21.88 5.48
CA LEU A 19 -6.72 22.56 6.45
C LEU A 19 -6.18 23.94 6.88
N THR A 20 -7.07 24.87 7.15
CA THR A 20 -6.77 26.14 7.85
C THR A 20 -6.63 25.90 9.34
N GLN A 21 -5.99 26.84 10.05
CA GLN A 21 -5.83 26.75 11.51
C GLN A 21 -7.18 26.58 12.22
N GLN A 22 -8.21 27.28 11.75
CA GLN A 22 -9.56 27.20 12.31
C GLN A 22 -10.20 25.83 12.07
N ALA A 23 -10.14 25.31 10.84
CA ALA A 23 -10.73 24.00 10.53
C ALA A 23 -10.02 22.87 11.29
N PHE A 24 -8.70 22.91 11.35
CA PHE A 24 -7.91 21.94 12.11
C PHE A 24 -8.19 22.01 13.61
N ALA A 25 -8.34 23.22 14.17
CA ALA A 25 -8.70 23.39 15.57
C ALA A 25 -10.08 22.78 15.87
N ARG A 26 -11.08 23.03 15.01
CA ARG A 26 -12.44 22.50 15.17
C ARG A 26 -12.47 20.97 15.15
N LEU A 27 -11.82 20.34 14.17
CA LEU A 27 -11.77 18.87 14.07
C LEU A 27 -11.11 18.22 15.30
N LEU A 28 -10.12 18.88 15.90
CA LEU A 28 -9.44 18.39 17.10
C LEU A 28 -10.15 18.77 18.41
N GLY A 29 -11.24 19.53 18.37
CA GLY A 29 -11.87 20.08 19.57
C GLY A 29 -10.98 21.06 20.34
N ILE A 30 -9.99 21.67 19.67
CA ILE A 30 -9.10 22.68 20.25
C ILE A 30 -9.65 24.07 19.95
N GLY A 31 -9.60 24.98 20.91
CA GLY A 31 -9.99 26.38 20.67
C GLY A 31 -9.14 27.02 19.56
N GLU A 32 -9.77 27.69 18.59
CA GLU A 32 -9.09 28.27 17.41
C GLU A 32 -7.92 29.20 17.81
N ALA A 33 -8.14 30.08 18.79
CA ALA A 33 -7.11 30.97 19.30
C ALA A 33 -5.91 30.21 19.92
N SER A 34 -6.16 29.04 20.52
CA SER A 34 -5.09 28.19 21.04
C SER A 34 -4.25 27.60 19.91
N MET A 35 -4.88 27.11 18.85
CA MET A 35 -4.16 26.57 17.68
C MET A 35 -3.26 27.63 17.02
N VAL A 36 -3.76 28.86 16.87
CA VAL A 36 -2.96 29.99 16.35
C VAL A 36 -1.74 30.27 17.23
N ARG A 37 -1.90 30.28 18.55
CA ARG A 37 -0.78 30.49 19.48
C ARG A 37 0.24 29.36 19.41
N TYR A 38 -0.22 28.12 19.26
CA TYR A 38 0.67 26.96 19.16
C TYR A 38 1.54 27.00 17.90
N GLU A 39 0.95 27.32 16.74
CA GLU A 39 1.71 27.50 15.50
C GLU A 39 2.65 28.72 15.50
N ASN A 40 2.50 29.63 16.47
CA ASN A 40 3.33 30.81 16.67
C ASN A 40 4.36 30.67 17.80
N GLY A 41 4.52 29.47 18.38
CA GLY A 41 5.60 29.21 19.36
C GLY A 41 5.14 29.00 20.79
N GLN A 42 3.87 29.20 21.13
CA GLN A 42 3.40 28.89 22.48
C GLN A 42 3.29 27.35 22.65
N PRO A 43 3.87 26.75 23.68
CA PRO A 43 3.76 25.30 23.86
C PRO A 43 2.30 24.90 24.17
N PRO A 44 1.77 23.84 23.53
CA PRO A 44 0.48 23.28 23.89
C PRO A 44 0.49 22.59 25.25
N SER A 45 -0.69 22.39 25.84
CA SER A 45 -0.82 21.47 26.97
C SER A 45 -0.49 20.04 26.52
N LYS A 46 -0.13 19.15 27.45
CA LYS A 46 0.15 17.74 27.12
C LYS A 46 -1.01 17.06 26.38
N ALA A 47 -2.25 17.35 26.78
CA ALA A 47 -3.44 16.83 26.12
C ALA A 47 -3.56 17.33 24.66
N ASN A 48 -3.41 18.64 24.44
CA ASN A 48 -3.49 19.21 23.09
C ASN A 48 -2.31 18.76 22.22
N ALA A 49 -1.11 18.63 22.79
CA ALA A 49 0.04 18.08 22.09
C ALA A 49 -0.24 16.65 21.61
N ASN A 50 -0.84 15.81 22.45
CA ASN A 50 -1.21 14.44 22.08
C ASN A 50 -2.25 14.40 20.96
N LEU A 51 -3.28 15.26 21.00
CA LEU A 51 -4.27 15.37 19.92
C LEU A 51 -3.63 15.80 18.60
N ILE A 52 -2.73 16.77 18.63
CA ILE A 52 -2.03 17.22 17.41
C ILE A 52 -1.10 16.13 16.88
N ARG A 53 -0.41 15.37 17.74
CA ARG A 53 0.38 14.21 17.31
C ARG A 53 -0.50 13.11 16.72
N ALA A 54 -1.65 12.83 17.33
CA ALA A 54 -2.61 11.86 16.81
C ALA A 54 -3.08 12.24 15.40
N ALA A 55 -3.26 13.54 15.13
CA ALA A 55 -3.60 14.05 13.81
C ALA A 55 -2.56 13.77 12.70
N ALA A 56 -1.33 13.38 13.06
CA ALA A 56 -0.36 12.89 12.07
C ALA A 56 -0.81 11.57 11.42
N HIS A 57 -1.62 10.78 12.11
CA HIS A 57 -2.20 9.53 11.65
C HIS A 57 -3.51 9.78 10.88
N LYS A 58 -3.67 9.10 9.76
CA LYS A 58 -4.78 9.34 8.82
C LYS A 58 -6.10 8.79 9.38
N GLU A 59 -6.05 7.69 10.11
CA GLU A 59 -7.19 7.01 10.73
C GLU A 59 -7.85 7.93 11.77
N PHE A 60 -7.04 8.54 12.64
CA PHE A 60 -7.53 9.50 13.63
C PHE A 60 -8.18 10.73 12.96
N MET A 61 -7.59 11.23 11.87
CA MET A 61 -8.16 12.36 11.14
C MET A 61 -9.45 11.99 10.38
N LEU A 62 -9.56 10.74 9.92
CA LEU A 62 -10.79 10.22 9.34
C LEU A 62 -11.91 10.20 10.39
N GLU A 63 -11.65 9.64 11.57
CA GLU A 63 -12.61 9.65 12.68
C GLU A 63 -13.05 11.08 13.06
N CYS A 64 -12.11 12.05 13.06
CA CYS A 64 -12.44 13.45 13.32
C CYS A 64 -13.33 14.06 12.22
N LEU A 65 -13.13 13.69 10.96
CA LEU A 65 -13.98 14.15 9.85
C LEU A 65 -15.37 13.52 9.88
N GLU A 66 -15.47 12.24 10.22
CA GLU A 66 -16.76 11.55 10.37
C GLU A 66 -17.58 12.16 11.51
N ARG A 67 -16.92 12.51 12.63
CA ARG A 67 -17.57 13.10 13.79
C ARG A 67 -17.92 14.58 13.61
N ASP A 68 -16.94 15.38 13.17
CA ASP A 68 -16.99 16.85 13.23
C ASP A 68 -16.85 17.53 11.85
N GLY A 69 -16.84 16.78 10.74
CA GLY A 69 -16.60 17.31 9.40
C GLY A 69 -17.61 18.37 8.93
N GLU A 70 -18.85 18.33 9.42
CA GLU A 70 -19.88 19.36 9.16
C GLU A 70 -19.54 20.72 9.81
N SER A 71 -18.63 20.75 10.80
CA SER A 71 -18.24 21.98 11.50
C SER A 71 -17.22 22.83 10.74
N ILE A 72 -16.68 22.32 9.63
CA ILE A 72 -15.67 22.96 8.80
C ILE A 72 -16.19 23.28 7.39
N PRO A 73 -15.61 24.24 6.66
CA PRO A 73 -16.07 24.60 5.32
C PRO A 73 -16.05 23.41 4.35
N PRO A 74 -17.07 23.23 3.48
CA PRO A 74 -17.15 22.08 2.56
C PRO A 74 -15.90 21.87 1.70
N ALA A 75 -15.31 22.95 1.17
CA ALA A 75 -14.10 22.86 0.36
C ALA A 75 -12.88 22.33 1.14
N GLN A 76 -12.79 22.64 2.44
CA GLN A 76 -11.74 22.10 3.30
C GLN A 76 -11.98 20.66 3.68
N ARG A 77 -13.24 20.30 3.94
CA ARG A 77 -13.65 18.92 4.17
C ARG A 77 -13.31 18.05 2.95
N GLU A 78 -13.75 18.46 1.77
CA GLU A 78 -13.47 17.75 0.52
C GLU A 78 -11.96 17.60 0.27
N SER A 79 -11.17 18.65 0.54
CA SER A 79 -9.71 18.58 0.42
C SER A 79 -9.11 17.58 1.41
N ALA A 80 -9.54 17.59 2.67
CA ALA A 80 -9.04 16.68 3.69
C ALA A 80 -9.45 15.23 3.41
N GLU A 81 -10.70 15.01 3.00
CA GLU A 81 -11.23 13.71 2.56
C GLU A 81 -10.45 13.18 1.37
N LYS A 82 -10.16 13.99 0.34
CA LYS A 82 -9.34 13.57 -0.81
C LYS A 82 -7.93 13.17 -0.40
N VAL A 83 -7.30 13.91 0.52
CA VAL A 83 -5.97 13.57 1.03
C VAL A 83 -6.02 12.26 1.80
N ILE A 84 -6.99 12.09 2.68
CA ILE A 84 -7.13 10.88 3.51
C ILE A 84 -7.47 9.68 2.63
N TYR A 85 -8.41 9.83 1.70
CA TYR A 85 -8.73 8.84 0.67
C TYR A 85 -7.49 8.45 -0.14
N ALA A 86 -6.66 9.42 -0.55
CA ALA A 86 -5.41 9.14 -1.26
C ALA A 86 -4.33 8.50 -0.38
N MET A 87 -4.45 8.59 0.95
CA MET A 87 -3.54 8.00 1.92
C MET A 87 -3.99 6.64 2.43
N VAL A 88 -5.25 6.28 2.21
CA VAL A 88 -5.87 5.01 2.59
C VAL A 88 -5.83 4.08 1.38
N ALA A 89 -5.33 2.85 1.53
CA ALA A 89 -5.56 1.84 0.50
C ALA A 89 -6.94 1.25 0.72
N PHE A 90 -7.57 0.88 -0.38
CA PHE A 90 -8.86 0.22 -0.36
C PHE A 90 -8.66 -1.23 -0.79
N ASP A 91 -9.44 -2.13 -0.20
CA ASP A 91 -9.50 -3.50 -0.66
C ASP A 91 -10.22 -3.58 -2.03
N ASP A 92 -10.34 -4.79 -2.57
CA ASP A 92 -11.03 -5.05 -3.83
C ASP A 92 -12.54 -4.74 -3.81
N LYS A 93 -13.11 -4.46 -2.63
CA LYS A 93 -14.51 -4.07 -2.43
C LYS A 93 -14.68 -2.56 -2.19
N GLY A 94 -13.58 -1.81 -2.13
CA GLY A 94 -13.62 -0.38 -1.84
C GLY A 94 -13.72 -0.06 -0.35
N GLU A 95 -13.48 -1.03 0.53
CA GLU A 95 -13.41 -0.80 1.98
C GLU A 95 -12.00 -0.38 2.40
N ILE A 96 -11.92 0.38 3.48
CA ILE A 96 -10.66 0.90 4.01
C ILE A 96 -9.82 -0.24 4.55
N MET A 97 -8.63 -0.45 3.98
CA MET A 97 -7.67 -1.39 4.53
C MET A 97 -7.02 -0.85 5.79
N ASP A 98 -6.95 -1.68 6.83
CA ASP A 98 -6.19 -1.35 8.03
C ASP A 98 -4.67 -1.47 7.81
N ILE A 99 -3.87 -1.01 8.78
CA ILE A 99 -2.40 -1.05 8.72
C ILE A 99 -1.86 -2.48 8.60
N ASN A 100 -2.49 -3.44 9.29
CA ASN A 100 -2.07 -4.84 9.25
C ASN A 100 -2.38 -5.43 7.87
N GLU A 101 -3.53 -5.13 7.29
CA GLU A 101 -3.92 -5.58 5.96
C GLU A 101 -2.98 -5.05 4.90
N MET A 102 -2.59 -3.77 4.97
CA MET A 102 -1.58 -3.18 4.08
C MET A 102 -0.23 -3.90 4.20
N TYR A 103 0.22 -4.14 5.43
CA TYR A 103 1.48 -4.84 5.68
C TYR A 103 1.43 -6.28 5.16
N MET A 104 0.34 -7.00 5.43
CA MET A 104 0.11 -8.36 4.95
C MET A 104 0.06 -8.43 3.43
N LEU A 105 -0.54 -7.44 2.77
CA LEU A 105 -0.59 -7.37 1.32
C LEU A 105 0.82 -7.19 0.72
N THR A 106 1.61 -6.27 1.29
CA THR A 106 3.01 -6.05 0.88
C THR A 106 3.85 -7.31 1.11
N LEU A 107 3.66 -7.98 2.26
CA LEU A 107 4.33 -9.23 2.57
C LEU A 107 3.94 -10.35 1.59
N GLU A 108 2.66 -10.45 1.24
CA GLU A 108 2.21 -11.40 0.21
C GLU A 108 2.81 -11.11 -1.16
N GLN A 109 2.94 -9.83 -1.54
CA GLN A 109 3.64 -9.43 -2.77
C GLN A 109 5.09 -9.89 -2.75
N GLU A 110 5.82 -9.65 -1.65
CA GLU A 110 7.21 -10.09 -1.51
C GLU A 110 7.35 -11.61 -1.60
N ILE A 111 6.56 -12.35 -0.82
CA ILE A 111 6.55 -13.82 -0.83
C ILE A 111 6.24 -14.36 -2.23
N LEU A 112 5.21 -13.82 -2.89
CA LEU A 112 4.83 -14.26 -4.22
C LEU A 112 5.90 -13.92 -5.26
N ASN A 113 6.55 -12.76 -5.12
CA ASN A 113 7.62 -12.31 -6.01
C ASN A 113 8.87 -13.18 -5.89
N GLU A 114 9.23 -13.61 -4.67
CA GLU A 114 10.29 -14.60 -4.43
C GLU A 114 9.91 -15.96 -5.02
N LYS A 115 8.70 -16.44 -4.75
CA LYS A 115 8.23 -17.72 -5.28
C LYS A 115 8.22 -17.75 -6.82
N ALA A 116 7.78 -16.66 -7.44
CA ALA A 116 7.80 -16.53 -8.90
C ALA A 116 9.24 -16.58 -9.46
N ALA A 117 10.21 -15.96 -8.77
CA ALA A 117 11.61 -16.03 -9.16
C ALA A 117 12.19 -17.44 -9.01
N GLU A 118 11.84 -18.15 -7.93
CA GLU A 118 12.24 -19.54 -7.70
C GLU A 118 11.73 -20.46 -8.83
N ILE A 119 10.45 -20.33 -9.18
CA ILE A 119 9.83 -21.10 -10.27
C ILE A 119 10.47 -20.75 -11.61
N LEU A 120 10.71 -19.46 -11.90
CA LEU A 120 11.38 -19.04 -13.12
C LEU A 120 12.79 -19.65 -13.23
N ALA A 121 13.53 -19.71 -12.13
CA ALA A 121 14.82 -20.39 -12.08
C ALA A 121 14.69 -21.91 -12.28
N GLU A 122 13.62 -22.55 -11.79
CA GLU A 122 13.32 -23.96 -12.04
C GLU A 122 13.07 -24.22 -13.53
N VAL A 123 12.19 -23.44 -14.16
CA VAL A 123 11.88 -23.60 -15.60
C VAL A 123 13.11 -23.32 -16.45
N SER A 124 13.94 -22.36 -16.07
CA SER A 124 15.23 -22.09 -16.74
C SER A 124 16.17 -23.31 -16.69
N ARG A 125 16.22 -24.04 -15.58
CA ARG A 125 16.98 -25.30 -15.50
C ARG A 125 16.41 -26.37 -16.44
N LEU A 126 15.09 -26.50 -16.54
CA LEU A 126 14.44 -27.43 -17.47
C LEU A 126 14.75 -27.09 -18.94
N TYR A 127 14.80 -25.80 -19.28
CA TYR A 127 15.21 -25.33 -20.59
C TYR A 127 16.64 -25.78 -20.93
N LEU A 128 17.60 -25.55 -20.02
CA LEU A 128 18.99 -25.94 -20.23
C LEU A 128 19.16 -27.46 -20.36
N GLU A 129 18.36 -28.24 -19.62
CA GLU A 129 18.36 -29.69 -19.73
C GLU A 129 17.82 -30.15 -21.11
N ALA A 130 16.72 -29.56 -21.58
CA ALA A 130 16.17 -29.84 -22.90
C ALA A 130 17.15 -29.47 -24.02
N GLU A 131 17.83 -28.33 -23.89
CA GLU A 131 18.90 -27.92 -24.79
C GLU A 131 20.02 -28.96 -24.85
N SER A 132 20.47 -29.45 -23.69
CA SER A 132 21.52 -30.47 -23.61
C SER A 132 21.14 -31.80 -24.29
N LYS A 133 19.84 -32.10 -24.33
CA LYS A 133 19.26 -33.30 -24.97
C LYS A 133 18.86 -33.09 -26.43
N GLY A 134 18.95 -31.86 -26.95
CA GLY A 134 18.46 -31.51 -28.28
C GLY A 134 16.92 -31.54 -28.40
N ASP A 135 16.19 -31.48 -27.29
CA ASP A 135 14.73 -31.45 -27.24
C ASP A 135 14.20 -30.05 -27.58
N LYS A 136 14.07 -29.80 -28.89
CA LYS A 136 13.58 -28.51 -29.41
C LYS A 136 12.14 -28.20 -28.99
N GLU A 137 11.29 -29.22 -28.83
CA GLU A 137 9.90 -29.01 -28.41
C GLU A 137 9.84 -28.55 -26.96
N GLY A 138 10.58 -29.22 -26.06
CA GLY A 138 10.72 -28.81 -24.68
C GLY A 138 11.28 -27.39 -24.55
N MET A 139 12.35 -27.07 -25.28
CA MET A 139 12.94 -25.73 -25.29
C MET A 139 11.91 -24.65 -25.63
N LEU A 140 11.11 -24.83 -26.68
CA LEU A 140 10.07 -23.86 -27.07
C LEU A 140 9.02 -23.66 -25.97
N VAL A 141 8.59 -24.75 -25.34
CA VAL A 141 7.61 -24.67 -24.25
C VAL A 141 8.18 -23.98 -23.02
N TYR A 142 9.41 -24.29 -22.62
CA TYR A 142 10.01 -23.67 -21.44
C TYR A 142 10.32 -22.19 -21.65
N ASP A 143 10.74 -21.78 -22.85
CA ASP A 143 10.95 -20.37 -23.20
C ASP A 143 9.66 -19.54 -23.08
N ASP A 144 8.55 -20.07 -23.61
CA ASP A 144 7.23 -19.43 -23.50
C ASP A 144 6.76 -19.36 -22.04
N VAL A 145 6.89 -20.46 -21.30
CA VAL A 145 6.54 -20.50 -19.87
C VAL A 145 7.38 -19.50 -19.06
N MET A 146 8.69 -19.39 -19.29
CA MET A 146 9.54 -18.40 -18.63
C MET A 146 9.08 -16.97 -18.93
N SER A 147 8.77 -16.68 -20.19
CA SER A 147 8.29 -15.36 -20.62
C SER A 147 6.98 -14.98 -19.94
N LEU A 148 6.02 -15.92 -19.89
CA LEU A 148 4.73 -15.71 -19.21
C LEU A 148 4.90 -15.54 -17.70
N ILE A 149 5.76 -16.34 -17.04
CA ILE A 149 6.05 -16.17 -15.61
C ILE A 149 6.70 -14.81 -15.35
N ALA A 150 7.65 -14.38 -16.20
CA ALA A 150 8.30 -13.09 -16.07
C ALA A 150 7.31 -11.92 -16.20
N GLU A 151 6.32 -12.04 -17.10
CA GLU A 151 5.24 -11.06 -17.24
C GLU A 151 4.36 -11.02 -15.98
N ARG A 152 3.87 -12.18 -15.51
CA ARG A 152 3.04 -12.28 -14.30
C ARG A 152 3.77 -11.78 -13.06
N LYS A 153 5.07 -12.07 -12.95
CA LYS A 153 5.92 -11.57 -11.86
C LYS A 153 5.96 -10.05 -11.81
N ARG A 154 6.05 -9.36 -12.95
CA ARG A 154 6.02 -7.88 -12.98
C ARG A 154 4.69 -7.33 -12.50
N GLN A 155 3.59 -8.04 -12.81
CA GLN A 155 2.24 -7.63 -12.45
C GLN A 155 1.95 -7.67 -10.94
N ILE A 156 2.74 -8.42 -10.15
CA ILE A 156 2.57 -8.53 -8.68
C ILE A 156 2.57 -7.16 -7.99
N ILE A 157 3.41 -6.23 -8.45
CA ILE A 157 3.60 -4.91 -7.82
C ILE A 157 2.83 -3.79 -8.52
N TYR A 158 1.95 -4.12 -9.47
CA TYR A 158 1.15 -3.12 -10.17
C TYR A 158 0.01 -2.64 -9.27
N LYS A 159 -0.27 -1.33 -9.31
CA LYS A 159 -1.27 -0.71 -8.44
C LYS A 159 -2.67 -1.28 -8.64
N GLU A 160 -3.03 -1.62 -9.87
CA GLU A 160 -4.29 -2.28 -10.22
C GLU A 160 -4.42 -3.71 -9.66
N ASN A 161 -3.32 -4.31 -9.19
CA ASN A 161 -3.28 -5.64 -8.60
C ASN A 161 -3.04 -5.61 -7.08
N ASP A 162 -3.16 -4.43 -6.46
CA ASP A 162 -2.95 -4.20 -5.02
C ASP A 162 -4.16 -4.69 -4.20
N SER A 163 -4.46 -5.98 -4.31
CA SER A 163 -5.50 -6.66 -3.51
C SER A 163 -5.18 -8.15 -3.38
N PHE A 164 -5.60 -8.76 -2.27
CA PHE A 164 -5.40 -10.20 -2.03
C PHE A 164 -6.01 -11.06 -3.14
N THR A 165 -7.19 -10.69 -3.65
CA THR A 165 -7.85 -11.39 -4.76
C THR A 165 -6.99 -11.38 -6.02
N LYS A 166 -6.41 -10.23 -6.39
CA LYS A 166 -5.53 -10.13 -7.56
C LYS A 166 -4.21 -10.88 -7.37
N LEU A 167 -3.63 -10.84 -6.19
CA LEU A 167 -2.43 -11.64 -5.89
C LEU A 167 -2.72 -13.15 -5.96
N ALA A 168 -3.89 -13.60 -5.51
CA ALA A 168 -4.31 -14.98 -5.63
C ALA A 168 -4.49 -15.42 -7.09
N GLU A 169 -5.05 -14.57 -7.95
CA GLU A 169 -5.16 -14.81 -9.41
C GLU A 169 -3.77 -14.95 -10.05
N ILE A 170 -2.85 -14.03 -9.74
CA ILE A 170 -1.47 -14.06 -10.26
C ILE A 170 -0.74 -15.32 -9.77
N ARG A 171 -0.87 -15.66 -8.48
CA ARG A 171 -0.32 -16.90 -7.89
C ARG A 171 -0.83 -18.13 -8.63
N GLY A 172 -2.14 -18.25 -8.82
CA GLY A 172 -2.74 -19.35 -9.55
C GLY A 172 -2.24 -19.48 -10.99
N SER A 173 -2.02 -18.34 -11.67
CA SER A 173 -1.43 -18.31 -13.01
C SER A 173 0.01 -18.82 -13.02
N ILE A 174 0.85 -18.38 -12.09
CA ILE A 174 2.27 -18.79 -12.00
C ILE A 174 2.37 -20.29 -11.68
N GLU A 175 1.60 -20.79 -10.71
CA GLU A 175 1.56 -22.22 -10.37
C GLU A 175 1.00 -23.08 -11.52
N GLY A 176 0.06 -22.55 -12.29
CA GLY A 176 -0.45 -23.20 -13.49
C GLY A 176 0.64 -23.42 -14.55
N LEU A 177 1.46 -22.39 -14.78
CA LEU A 177 2.59 -22.40 -15.70
C LEU A 177 3.70 -23.35 -15.23
N GLU A 178 4.02 -23.34 -13.93
CA GLU A 178 4.94 -24.31 -13.32
C GLU A 178 4.47 -25.76 -13.56
N ARG A 179 3.19 -26.05 -13.29
CA ARG A 179 2.60 -27.38 -13.53
C ARG A 179 2.63 -27.77 -15.00
N LEU A 180 2.50 -26.81 -15.93
CA LEU A 180 2.65 -27.08 -17.37
C LEU A 180 4.08 -27.52 -17.69
N ALA A 181 5.09 -26.75 -17.27
CA ALA A 181 6.50 -27.09 -17.48
C ALA A 181 6.85 -28.47 -16.90
N LYS A 182 6.42 -28.75 -15.66
CA LYS A 182 6.64 -30.06 -15.01
C LYS A 182 5.99 -31.22 -15.77
N ARG A 183 4.81 -31.02 -16.37
CA ARG A 183 4.13 -32.07 -17.17
C ARG A 183 4.85 -32.34 -18.48
N VAL A 184 5.36 -31.31 -19.13
CA VAL A 184 6.14 -31.43 -20.39
C VAL A 184 7.42 -32.21 -20.12
N HIS A 185 8.15 -31.84 -19.06
CA HIS A 185 9.36 -32.53 -18.64
C HIS A 185 9.15 -34.04 -18.43
N ARG A 186 8.09 -34.43 -17.72
CA ARG A 186 7.76 -35.86 -17.48
C ARG A 186 7.45 -36.65 -18.75
N ARG A 187 7.04 -36.01 -19.84
CA ARG A 187 6.77 -36.68 -21.13
C ARG A 187 8.04 -36.85 -21.97
N ALA A 188 9.03 -36.01 -21.74
CA ALA A 188 10.30 -36.00 -22.47
C ALA A 188 11.40 -36.85 -21.78
N ALA A 189 11.21 -37.19 -20.50
CA ALA A 189 12.08 -38.08 -19.72
C ALA A 189 11.74 -39.57 -19.93
#